data_AF-A0AAQ1UIQ0-F1
#
_entry.id   AF-A0AAQ1UIQ0-F1
#
_cell.length_a   1.000
_cell.length_b   1.000
_cell.length_c   1.000
_cell.angle_alpha   90.00
_cell.angle_beta   90.00
_cell.angle_gamma   90.00
#
_symmetry.space_group_name_H-M   'P 1'
#
loop_
_entity.id
_entity.type
_entity.pdbx_description
1 polymer ?
#
loop_
_entity_poly.entity_id
_entity_poly.type
_entity_poly.pdbx_seq_one_letter_code
_entity_poly.pdbx_strand_id
1 'polypeptide(L)'
;MRKTYLYLFLLSFIVMAVSCGKRSKTVQELQQEYIAQPVDSFTGTDTAEVAALAKEFVYKLNQKDIRSAVGMLSFLDGDTIVPLPADLMRRQANALKNIQGVRYTIDRMVFNEEKDNIVKVDVVLFDKKPGDTRPNTISLYLKPIRRNGRWYLTTPDNITDTSGKGGTQIEN
;
A
#
# COMPACT_ATOMS: atom_id res chain seq x y z
N MET A 1 40.53 -5.52 61.25
CA MET A 1 39.78 -4.48 60.52
C MET A 1 40.56 -3.85 59.35
N ARG A 2 41.34 -4.62 58.57
CA ARG A 2 42.01 -4.13 57.33
C ARG A 2 41.64 -4.93 56.07
N LYS A 3 41.02 -6.11 56.23
CA LYS A 3 40.61 -6.98 55.12
C LYS A 3 39.16 -6.73 54.66
N THR A 4 38.29 -6.19 55.52
CA THR A 4 36.91 -5.83 55.17
C THR A 4 36.81 -4.62 54.24
N TYR A 5 37.72 -3.66 54.36
CA TYR A 5 37.80 -2.52 53.44
C TYR A 5 38.30 -2.93 52.04
N LEU A 6 39.06 -4.02 51.93
CA LEU A 6 39.54 -4.55 50.65
C LEU A 6 38.39 -5.20 49.84
N TYR A 7 37.47 -5.88 50.52
CA TYR A 7 36.27 -6.46 49.89
C TYR A 7 35.22 -5.40 49.54
N LEU A 8 35.09 -4.33 50.34
CA LEU A 8 34.21 -3.19 50.02
C LEU A 8 34.70 -2.38 48.82
N PHE A 9 36.02 -2.30 48.60
CA PHE A 9 36.60 -1.67 47.41
C PHE A 9 36.52 -2.54 46.15
N LEU A 10 36.56 -3.88 46.29
CA LEU A 10 36.37 -4.79 45.17
C LEU A 10 34.90 -4.89 44.71
N LEU A 11 33.94 -4.73 45.64
CA LEU A 11 32.51 -4.79 45.32
C LEU A 11 32.01 -3.53 44.60
N SER A 12 32.65 -2.37 44.79
CA SER A 12 32.27 -1.12 44.09
C SER A 12 32.74 -1.07 42.63
N PHE A 13 33.71 -1.91 42.25
CA PHE A 13 34.23 -1.96 40.87
C PHE A 13 33.39 -2.85 39.94
N ILE A 14 32.60 -3.79 40.49
CA ILE A 14 31.79 -4.74 39.70
C ILE A 14 30.45 -4.13 39.27
N VAL A 15 29.94 -3.10 39.96
CA VAL A 15 28.62 -2.51 39.67
C VAL A 15 28.64 -1.53 38.47
N MET A 16 29.82 -1.13 37.96
CA MET A 16 29.92 -0.22 36.81
C MET A 16 29.88 -0.90 35.43
N ALA A 17 29.88 -2.24 35.36
CA ALA A 17 29.94 -2.97 34.08
C ALA A 17 28.58 -3.41 33.50
N VAL A 18 27.46 -3.02 34.12
CA VAL A 18 26.10 -3.29 33.58
C VAL A 18 25.38 -1.98 33.26
N SER A 19 26.08 -1.06 32.61
CA SER A 19 25.38 -0.10 31.75
C SER A 19 25.21 -0.80 30.40
N CYS A 20 24.06 -1.46 30.24
CA CYS A 20 23.60 -1.94 28.95
C CYS A 20 23.35 -0.71 28.08
N GLY A 21 24.44 -0.19 27.49
CA GLY A 21 24.44 0.95 26.61
C GLY A 21 23.63 0.57 25.37
N LYS A 22 22.36 1.00 25.34
CA LYS A 22 21.72 1.27 24.06
C LYS A 22 22.58 2.32 23.38
N ARG A 23 23.47 1.88 22.48
CA ARG A 23 24.19 2.77 21.57
C ARG A 23 23.12 3.57 20.84
N SER A 24 22.99 4.85 21.18
CA SER A 24 22.25 5.78 20.33
C SER A 24 23.02 5.86 19.03
N LYS A 25 22.37 5.46 17.93
CA LYS A 25 22.94 5.57 16.59
C LYS A 25 23.46 7.00 16.40
N THR A 26 24.67 7.12 15.89
CA THR A 26 25.26 8.42 15.59
C THR A 26 24.47 9.11 14.48
N VAL A 27 24.56 10.44 14.41
CA VAL A 27 23.89 11.22 13.35
C VAL A 27 24.30 10.73 11.96
N GLN A 28 25.54 10.26 11.79
CA GLN A 28 26.02 9.66 10.55
C GLN A 28 25.40 8.28 10.26
N GLU A 29 25.19 7.42 11.26
CA GLU A 29 24.47 6.16 11.09
C GLU A 29 22.98 6.38 10.79
N LEU A 30 22.34 7.35 11.44
CA LEU A 30 20.95 7.75 11.15
C LEU A 30 20.83 8.38 9.76
N GLN A 31 21.83 9.17 9.35
CA GLN A 31 21.88 9.76 8.03
C GLN A 31 22.17 8.72 6.95
N GLN A 32 22.98 7.69 7.22
CA GLN A 32 23.15 6.53 6.33
C GLN A 32 21.92 5.64 6.27
N GLU A 33 21.15 5.50 7.35
CA GLU A 33 19.86 4.79 7.35
C GLU A 33 18.77 5.59 6.62
N TYR A 34 18.87 6.92 6.59
CA TYR A 34 18.00 7.82 5.82
C TYR A 34 18.44 7.98 4.35
N ILE A 35 19.74 7.83 4.05
CA ILE A 35 20.33 7.82 2.69
C ILE A 35 20.25 6.43 2.06
N ALA A 36 20.21 5.37 2.87
CA ALA A 36 19.75 4.07 2.43
C ALA A 36 18.29 4.23 2.02
N GLN A 37 18.10 4.59 0.75
CA GLN A 37 16.82 4.43 0.07
C GLN A 37 16.30 3.05 0.46
N PRO A 38 15.02 2.93 0.84
CA PRO A 38 14.40 1.61 0.99
C PRO A 38 14.87 0.81 -0.21
N VAL A 39 15.55 -0.31 0.04
CA VAL A 39 15.94 -1.18 -1.07
C VAL A 39 14.62 -1.51 -1.72
N ASP A 40 14.37 -0.96 -2.92
CA ASP A 40 13.23 -1.29 -3.75
C ASP A 40 13.27 -2.81 -3.90
N SER A 41 12.51 -3.52 -3.06
CA SER A 41 12.40 -4.97 -3.14
C SER A 41 11.52 -5.38 -4.32
N PHE A 42 11.07 -4.39 -5.10
CA PHE A 42 10.32 -4.55 -6.33
C PHE A 42 11.26 -4.89 -7.48
N THR A 43 11.15 -6.13 -7.93
CA THR A 43 11.80 -6.58 -9.15
C THR A 43 10.98 -6.14 -10.37
N GLY A 44 11.58 -6.14 -11.56
CA GLY A 44 10.82 -5.95 -12.81
C GLY A 44 9.67 -6.96 -12.97
N THR A 45 9.78 -8.13 -12.34
CA THR A 45 8.71 -9.15 -12.28
C THR A 45 7.52 -8.66 -11.44
N ASP A 46 7.76 -8.02 -10.29
CA ASP A 46 6.69 -7.48 -9.45
C ASP A 46 5.87 -6.40 -10.19
N THR A 47 6.56 -5.51 -10.89
CA THR A 47 5.91 -4.52 -11.74
C THR A 47 5.10 -5.16 -12.86
N ALA A 48 5.61 -6.23 -13.49
CA ALA A 48 4.92 -6.94 -14.56
C ALA A 48 3.65 -7.66 -14.08
N GLU A 49 3.68 -8.27 -12.90
CA GLU A 49 2.51 -8.94 -12.31
C GLU A 49 1.38 -7.94 -12.00
N VAL A 50 1.71 -6.84 -11.33
CA VAL A 50 0.73 -5.78 -11.04
C VAL A 50 0.18 -5.16 -12.33
N ALA A 51 1.05 -4.95 -13.33
CA ALA A 51 0.62 -4.46 -14.64
C ALA A 51 -0.35 -5.43 -15.32
N ALA A 52 -0.12 -6.74 -15.23
CA ALA A 52 -1.02 -7.75 -15.80
C ALA A 52 -2.40 -7.72 -15.12
N LEU A 53 -2.43 -7.67 -13.77
CA LEU A 53 -3.68 -7.54 -13.02
C LEU A 53 -4.45 -6.27 -13.39
N ALA A 54 -3.75 -5.13 -13.44
CA ALA A 54 -4.36 -3.84 -13.79
C ALA A 54 -4.89 -3.82 -15.23
N LYS A 55 -4.15 -4.42 -16.18
CA LYS A 55 -4.57 -4.53 -17.58
C LYS A 55 -5.84 -5.37 -17.71
N GLU A 56 -5.91 -6.51 -17.02
CA GLU A 56 -7.11 -7.36 -17.04
C GLU A 56 -8.32 -6.62 -16.42
N PHE A 57 -8.11 -5.90 -15.32
CA PHE A 57 -9.16 -5.07 -14.71
C PHE A 57 -9.70 -4.01 -15.69
N VAL A 58 -8.80 -3.24 -16.30
CA VAL A 58 -9.15 -2.21 -17.30
C VAL A 58 -9.78 -2.82 -18.55
N TYR A 59 -9.30 -3.99 -18.99
CA TYR A 59 -9.89 -4.73 -20.10
C TYR A 59 -11.36 -5.04 -19.83
N LYS A 60 -11.69 -5.63 -18.67
CA LYS A 60 -13.07 -5.94 -18.28
C LYS A 60 -13.95 -4.69 -18.19
N LEU A 61 -13.42 -3.58 -17.66
CA LEU A 61 -14.14 -2.29 -17.64
C LEU A 61 -14.45 -1.79 -19.06
N ASN A 62 -13.50 -1.89 -19.98
CA ASN A 62 -13.70 -1.51 -21.38
C ASN A 62 -14.71 -2.42 -22.10
N GLN A 63 -14.78 -3.70 -21.74
CA GLN A 63 -15.83 -4.62 -22.19
C GLN A 63 -17.20 -4.39 -21.52
N LYS A 64 -17.33 -3.38 -20.65
CA LYS A 64 -18.51 -3.11 -19.81
C LYS A 64 -18.88 -4.26 -18.88
N ASP A 65 -17.97 -5.21 -18.66
CA ASP A 65 -18.11 -6.27 -17.66
C ASP A 65 -17.69 -5.78 -16.28
N ILE A 66 -18.45 -4.80 -15.77
CA ILE A 66 -18.15 -4.09 -14.53
C ILE A 66 -18.15 -5.05 -13.32
N ARG A 67 -19.05 -6.03 -13.30
CA ARG A 67 -19.13 -6.97 -12.17
C ARG A 67 -17.89 -7.85 -12.09
N SER A 68 -17.44 -8.40 -13.22
CA SER A 68 -16.22 -9.20 -13.23
C SER A 68 -14.98 -8.35 -12.95
N ALA A 69 -14.93 -7.10 -13.41
CA ALA A 69 -13.84 -6.18 -13.06
C ALA A 69 -13.76 -5.94 -11.54
N VAL A 70 -14.87 -5.55 -10.91
CA VAL A 70 -14.90 -5.33 -9.45
C VAL A 70 -14.66 -6.61 -8.67
N GLY A 71 -15.10 -7.77 -9.20
CA GLY A 71 -14.83 -9.08 -8.61
C GLY A 71 -13.34 -9.49 -8.60
N MET A 72 -12.48 -8.79 -9.34
CA MET A 72 -11.02 -8.98 -9.24
C MET A 72 -10.42 -8.31 -8.02
N LEU A 73 -11.16 -7.38 -7.39
CA LEU A 73 -10.66 -6.61 -6.26
C LEU A 73 -10.72 -7.43 -4.99
N SER A 74 -9.70 -7.26 -4.17
CA SER A 74 -9.59 -7.85 -2.84
C SER A 74 -9.69 -6.76 -1.77
N PHE A 75 -9.95 -7.18 -0.55
CA PHE A 75 -9.98 -6.35 0.65
C PHE A 75 -8.92 -6.83 1.63
N LEU A 76 -8.24 -5.91 2.29
CA LEU A 76 -7.31 -6.24 3.36
C LEU A 76 -8.06 -6.13 4.70
N ASP A 77 -8.34 -7.27 5.32
CA ASP A 77 -8.95 -7.37 6.64
C ASP A 77 -7.86 -7.70 7.67
N GLY A 78 -7.39 -6.66 8.37
CA GLY A 78 -6.19 -6.74 9.21
C GLY A 78 -4.96 -7.09 8.37
N ASP A 79 -4.42 -8.30 8.55
CA ASP A 79 -3.30 -8.83 7.77
C ASP A 79 -3.71 -9.85 6.70
N THR A 80 -5.02 -10.12 6.56
CA THR A 80 -5.53 -11.14 5.65
C THR A 80 -6.10 -10.51 4.39
N ILE A 81 -5.77 -11.08 3.23
CA ILE A 81 -6.43 -10.74 1.98
C ILE A 81 -7.69 -11.60 1.82
N VAL A 82 -8.83 -10.94 1.71
CA VAL A 82 -10.13 -11.58 1.46
C VAL A 82 -10.74 -11.04 0.16
N PRO A 83 -11.65 -11.78 -0.50
CA PRO A 83 -12.45 -11.22 -1.58
C PRO A 83 -13.20 -9.97 -1.10
N LEU A 84 -13.50 -9.05 -2.02
CA LEU A 84 -14.31 -7.88 -1.69
C LEU A 84 -15.67 -8.31 -1.09
N PRO A 85 -16.06 -7.79 0.09
CA PRO A 85 -17.37 -8.08 0.68
C PRO A 85 -18.51 -7.81 -0.30
N ALA A 86 -19.55 -8.65 -0.28
CA ALA A 86 -20.59 -8.64 -1.32
C ALA A 86 -21.36 -7.31 -1.41
N ASP A 87 -21.58 -6.65 -0.28
CA ASP A 87 -22.21 -5.33 -0.20
C ASP A 87 -21.31 -4.25 -0.82
N LEU A 88 -20.00 -4.26 -0.51
CA LEU A 88 -19.02 -3.33 -1.05
C LEU A 88 -18.81 -3.56 -2.56
N MET A 89 -18.71 -4.82 -3.00
CA MET A 89 -18.69 -5.19 -4.40
C MET A 89 -19.91 -4.64 -5.15
N ARG A 90 -21.11 -4.80 -4.58
CA ARG A 90 -22.34 -4.26 -5.17
C ARG A 90 -22.32 -2.73 -5.23
N ARG A 91 -21.90 -2.04 -4.16
CA ARG A 91 -21.80 -0.56 -4.13
C ARG A 91 -20.82 -0.05 -5.18
N GLN A 92 -19.60 -0.60 -5.23
CA GLN A 92 -18.57 -0.20 -6.18
C GLN A 92 -18.97 -0.50 -7.64
N ALA A 93 -19.55 -1.67 -7.90
CA ALA A 93 -20.06 -2.02 -9.22
C ALA A 93 -21.18 -1.06 -9.67
N ASN A 94 -22.07 -0.65 -8.76
CA ASN A 94 -23.12 0.31 -9.07
C ASN A 94 -22.56 1.71 -9.32
N ALA A 95 -21.57 2.16 -8.54
CA ALA A 95 -20.90 3.44 -8.76
C ALA A 95 -20.23 3.49 -10.15
N LEU A 96 -19.48 2.45 -10.53
CA LEU A 96 -18.84 2.37 -11.85
C LEU A 96 -19.84 2.28 -13.00
N LYS A 97 -20.96 1.58 -12.80
CA LYS A 97 -22.06 1.58 -13.79
C LYS A 97 -22.70 2.95 -13.96
N ASN A 98 -22.85 3.72 -12.89
CA ASN A 98 -23.45 5.05 -12.97
C ASN A 98 -22.53 6.06 -13.67
N ILE A 99 -21.21 5.89 -13.54
CA ILE A 99 -20.22 6.73 -14.23
C ILE A 99 -20.31 6.55 -15.76
N GLN A 100 -20.65 5.35 -16.25
CA GLN A 100 -20.78 5.03 -17.67
C GLN A 100 -19.59 5.48 -18.53
N GLY A 101 -18.36 5.31 -18.02
CA GLY A 101 -17.15 5.73 -18.74
C GLY A 101 -17.08 5.08 -20.12
N VAL A 102 -16.76 5.87 -21.16
CA VAL A 102 -16.63 5.39 -22.53
C VAL A 102 -15.34 4.58 -22.71
N ARG A 103 -14.26 4.99 -22.03
CA ARG A 103 -12.94 4.35 -22.11
C ARG A 103 -12.19 4.42 -20.79
N TYR A 104 -11.51 3.34 -20.45
CA TYR A 104 -10.66 3.19 -19.27
C TYR A 104 -9.22 2.94 -19.68
N THR A 105 -8.26 3.63 -19.07
CA THR A 105 -6.83 3.50 -19.37
C THR A 105 -5.99 3.57 -18.10
N ILE A 106 -4.93 2.76 -18.01
CA ILE A 106 -3.92 2.92 -16.96
C ILE A 106 -3.14 4.20 -17.28
N ASP A 107 -3.17 5.18 -16.38
CA ASP A 107 -2.45 6.45 -16.52
C ASP A 107 -1.04 6.33 -15.92
N ARG A 108 -0.94 5.83 -14.69
CA ARG A 108 0.33 5.63 -14.00
C ARG A 108 0.28 4.48 -13.01
N MET A 109 1.43 3.88 -12.78
CA MET A 109 1.69 2.93 -11.70
C MET A 109 2.88 3.46 -10.89
N VAL A 110 2.72 3.52 -9.58
CA VAL A 110 3.74 3.99 -8.63
C VAL A 110 4.00 2.87 -7.64
N PHE A 111 5.27 2.52 -7.46
CA PHE A 111 5.73 1.51 -6.52
C PHE A 111 6.72 2.18 -5.59
N ASN A 112 6.34 2.33 -4.31
CA ASN A 112 7.17 3.01 -3.31
C ASN A 112 7.57 2.03 -2.20
N GLU A 113 6.58 1.46 -1.50
CA GLU A 113 6.75 0.48 -0.42
C GLU A 113 5.66 -0.61 -0.53
N GLU A 114 5.82 -1.77 0.12
CA GLU A 114 4.91 -2.93 -0.02
C GLU A 114 3.42 -2.59 0.17
N LYS A 115 3.11 -1.52 0.90
CA LYS A 115 1.75 -1.06 1.23
C LYS A 115 1.33 0.27 0.56
N ASP A 116 2.22 0.94 -0.16
CA ASP A 116 1.96 2.25 -0.78
C ASP A 116 2.14 2.24 -2.30
N ASN A 117 1.70 1.16 -2.93
CA ASN A 117 1.64 1.08 -4.38
C ASN A 117 0.31 1.67 -4.87
N ILE A 118 0.35 2.36 -6.00
CA ILE A 118 -0.82 3.01 -6.59
C ILE A 118 -0.88 2.67 -8.07
N VAL A 119 -2.05 2.23 -8.53
CA VAL A 119 -2.42 2.19 -9.94
C VAL A 119 -3.52 3.21 -10.16
N LYS A 120 -3.24 4.24 -10.96
CA LYS A 120 -4.23 5.22 -11.38
C LYS A 120 -4.83 4.80 -12.72
N VAL A 121 -6.15 4.68 -12.76
CA VAL A 121 -6.92 4.40 -13.96
C VAL A 121 -7.73 5.63 -14.31
N ASP A 122 -7.50 6.17 -15.49
CA ASP A 122 -8.32 7.25 -16.03
C ASP A 122 -9.59 6.69 -16.68
N VAL A 123 -10.70 7.36 -16.41
CA VAL A 123 -12.02 7.08 -16.94
C VAL A 123 -12.44 8.26 -17.79
N VAL A 124 -12.51 8.06 -19.09
CA VAL A 124 -13.06 9.04 -20.02
C VAL A 124 -14.57 8.92 -20.02
N LEU A 125 -15.25 10.03 -19.73
CA LEU A 125 -16.70 10.12 -19.58
C LEU A 125 -17.40 10.34 -20.93
N PHE A 126 -16.78 11.08 -21.85
CA PHE A 126 -17.31 11.35 -23.17
C PHE A 126 -16.19 11.73 -24.15
N ASP A 127 -16.42 11.49 -25.44
CA ASP A 127 -15.49 11.93 -26.50
C ASP A 127 -15.59 13.43 -26.75
N LYS A 128 -14.44 14.07 -26.91
CA LYS A 128 -14.36 15.50 -27.22
C LYS A 128 -14.48 15.72 -28.72
N LYS A 129 -15.25 16.75 -29.10
CA LYS A 129 -15.20 17.31 -30.46
C LYS A 129 -13.99 18.25 -30.58
N PRO A 130 -13.48 18.50 -31.80
CA PRO A 130 -12.44 19.51 -32.01
C PRO A 130 -12.84 20.85 -31.39
N GLY A 131 -11.97 21.42 -30.55
CA GLY A 131 -12.22 22.67 -29.83
C GLY A 131 -12.97 22.54 -28.49
N ASP A 132 -13.41 21.35 -28.07
CA ASP A 132 -14.05 21.15 -26.77
C ASP A 132 -13.03 21.13 -25.62
N THR A 133 -13.08 22.14 -24.76
CA THR A 133 -12.16 22.32 -23.62
C THR A 133 -12.67 21.74 -22.31
N ARG A 134 -13.91 21.24 -22.26
CA ARG A 134 -14.50 20.72 -21.01
C ARG A 134 -13.68 19.54 -20.48
N PRO A 135 -13.47 19.41 -19.16
CA PRO A 135 -12.88 18.20 -18.62
C PRO A 135 -13.79 17.00 -18.88
N ASN A 136 -13.23 15.89 -19.37
CA ASN A 136 -13.96 14.68 -19.71
C ASN A 136 -13.37 13.41 -19.06
N THR A 137 -12.42 13.57 -18.14
CA THR A 137 -11.71 12.46 -17.51
C THR A 137 -11.80 12.59 -16.00
N ILE A 138 -12.12 11.50 -15.33
CA ILE A 138 -11.96 11.33 -13.88
C ILE A 138 -10.96 10.19 -13.63
N SER A 139 -10.53 10.00 -12.39
CA SER A 139 -9.57 8.95 -12.06
C SER A 139 -10.10 8.03 -10.97
N LEU A 140 -9.82 6.74 -11.14
CA LEU A 140 -9.98 5.68 -10.16
C LEU A 140 -8.58 5.31 -9.66
N TYR A 141 -8.47 4.99 -8.38
CA TYR A 141 -7.22 4.54 -7.80
C TYR A 141 -7.39 3.11 -7.28
N LEU A 142 -6.42 2.26 -7.56
CA LEU A 142 -6.27 0.95 -6.96
C LEU A 142 -4.98 0.95 -6.14
N LYS A 143 -4.96 0.18 -5.06
CA LYS A 143 -3.78 -0.05 -4.22
C LYS A 143 -3.34 -1.50 -4.35
N PRO A 144 -2.33 -1.81 -5.18
CA PRO A 144 -1.76 -3.14 -5.21
C PRO A 144 -1.08 -3.47 -3.87
N ILE A 145 -1.34 -4.66 -3.34
CA ILE A 145 -0.71 -5.14 -2.11
C ILE A 145 -0.07 -6.50 -2.38
N ARG A 146 1.16 -6.67 -1.90
CA ARG A 146 1.85 -7.97 -1.88
C ARG A 146 1.62 -8.67 -0.54
N ARG A 147 1.15 -9.90 -0.58
CA ARG A 147 1.02 -10.78 0.60
C ARG A 147 1.39 -12.21 0.22
N ASN A 148 2.22 -12.85 1.04
CA ASN A 148 2.67 -14.23 0.84
C ASN A 148 3.23 -14.48 -0.57
N GLY A 149 3.99 -13.52 -1.12
CA GLY A 149 4.58 -13.61 -2.45
C GLY A 149 3.65 -13.33 -3.62
N ARG A 150 2.34 -13.07 -3.40
CA ARG A 150 1.35 -12.79 -4.45
C ARG A 150 0.85 -11.35 -4.41
N TRP A 151 0.61 -10.78 -5.59
CA TRP A 151 0.00 -9.47 -5.77
C TRP A 151 -1.53 -9.53 -5.87
N TYR A 152 -2.18 -8.54 -5.27
CA TYR A 152 -3.62 -8.34 -5.26
C TYR A 152 -3.94 -6.89 -5.56
N LEU A 153 -5.03 -6.62 -6.30
CA LEU A 153 -5.56 -5.27 -6.44
C LEU A 153 -6.58 -5.01 -5.34
N THR A 154 -6.41 -3.94 -4.57
CA THR A 154 -7.41 -3.50 -3.58
C THR A 154 -7.91 -2.08 -3.88
N THR A 155 -9.03 -1.68 -3.29
CA THR A 155 -9.52 -0.29 -3.37
C THR A 155 -8.84 0.63 -2.37
N PRO A 156 -8.92 1.97 -2.53
CA PRO A 156 -8.38 2.95 -1.59
C PRO A 156 -9.13 2.99 -0.26
N ASP A 157 -10.42 2.62 -0.26
CA ASP A 157 -11.27 2.54 0.95
C ASP A 157 -10.80 1.47 1.95
N ASN A 158 -9.91 0.58 1.52
CA ASN A 158 -9.01 -0.09 2.45
C ASN A 158 -8.06 1.00 2.96
N ILE A 159 -8.42 1.65 4.07
CA ILE A 159 -7.49 2.44 4.88
C ILE A 159 -6.41 1.48 5.36
N THR A 160 -5.45 1.25 4.48
CA THR A 160 -4.12 0.76 4.75
C THR A 160 -3.40 1.97 5.31
N ASP A 161 -3.59 2.19 6.60
CA ASP A 161 -2.55 2.70 7.49
C ASP A 161 -1.99 4.11 7.23
N THR A 162 -2.78 5.05 6.70
CA THR A 162 -2.46 6.49 6.83
C THR A 162 -2.87 7.06 8.20
N SER A 163 -3.57 6.28 9.03
CA SER A 163 -4.06 6.69 10.35
C SER A 163 -3.36 6.02 11.54
N GLY A 164 -2.45 5.06 11.32
CA GLY A 164 -1.80 4.31 12.39
C GLY A 164 -2.76 3.43 13.20
N LYS A 165 -3.98 3.19 12.68
CA LYS A 165 -5.01 2.37 13.32
C LYS A 165 -5.21 1.12 12.46
N GLY A 166 -4.51 0.05 12.83
CA GLY A 166 -4.68 -1.25 12.21
C GLY A 166 -6.15 -1.69 12.28
N GLY A 167 -6.71 -2.02 11.12
CA GLY A 167 -8.05 -2.57 10.97
C GLY A 167 -9.11 -1.50 10.71
N THR A 168 -9.69 -1.51 9.52
CA THR A 168 -10.95 -0.82 9.24
C THR A 168 -12.10 -1.82 9.37
N GLN A 169 -12.89 -1.69 10.43
CA GLN A 169 -14.23 -2.26 10.44
C GLN A 169 -15.09 -1.51 9.41
N ILE A 170 -15.94 -2.25 8.72
CA ILE A 170 -16.92 -1.69 7.78
C ILE A 170 -17.93 -0.87 8.59
N GLU A 171 -17.92 0.45 8.42
CA GLU A 171 -19.04 1.30 8.87
C GLU A 171 -20.15 1.23 7.81
N ASN A 172 -21.35 0.84 8.26
CA ASN A 172 -22.55 0.68 7.43
C ASN A 172 -23.25 1.99 7.13
#